data_AF-A0A211YXW5-F1
#
_entry.id   AF-A0A211YXW5-F1
#
_cell.length_a   1.000
_cell.length_b   1.000
_cell.length_c   1.000
_cell.angle_alpha   90.00
_cell.angle_beta   90.00
_cell.angle_gamma   90.00
#
_symmetry.space_group_name_H-M   'P 1'
#
loop_
_entity.id
_entity.type
_entity.pdbx_description
1 polymer ?
#
loop_
_entity_poly.entity_id
_entity_poly.type
_entity_poly.pdbx_seq_one_letter_code
_entity_poly.pdbx_strand_id
1 'polypeptide(L)' 'MPSTWWSGRPSDGELKRLKEIQVELDRAWDLLRQRRARREYGQDPDDAHLRPAGIVRTYRDE' A
#
# COMPACT_ATOMS: atom_id res chain seq x y z
N MET A 1 14.06 34.62 17.34
CA MET A 1 12.68 34.10 17.18
C MET A 1 12.31 34.13 15.70
N PRO A 2 11.43 33.26 15.20
CA PRO A 2 11.31 31.81 15.39
C PRO A 2 11.71 31.03 14.12
N SER A 3 12.24 29.84 14.31
CA SER A 3 12.58 28.88 13.26
C SER A 3 11.33 28.34 12.57
N THR A 4 11.06 28.79 11.34
CA THR A 4 10.10 28.17 10.41
C THR A 4 10.74 27.02 9.63
N TRP A 5 11.52 26.18 10.32
CA TRP A 5 11.83 24.85 9.82
C TRP A 5 10.66 23.96 10.21
N TRP A 6 10.12 23.21 9.24
CA TRP A 6 8.87 22.46 9.33
C TRP A 6 7.57 23.26 9.10
N SER A 7 7.38 23.69 7.86
CA SER A 7 6.03 23.64 7.28
C SER A 7 6.06 22.72 6.07
N GLY A 8 6.58 21.51 6.27
CA GLY A 8 6.59 20.45 5.25
C GLY A 8 5.20 19.82 5.15
N ARG A 9 4.21 20.57 4.66
CA ARG A 9 3.02 19.88 4.13
C ARG A 9 3.48 19.17 2.86
N PRO A 10 3.30 17.84 2.76
CA PRO A 10 3.62 17.14 1.53
C PRO A 10 2.80 17.76 0.40
N SER A 11 3.48 18.01 -0.72
CA SER A 11 2.87 18.40 -1.97
C SER A 11 1.88 17.34 -2.46
N ASP A 12 0.99 17.70 -3.37
CA ASP A 12 0.01 16.75 -3.94
C ASP A 12 0.69 15.55 -4.61
N GLY A 13 1.88 15.75 -5.21
CA GLY A 13 2.71 14.69 -5.78
C GLY A 13 3.28 13.74 -4.71
N GLU A 14 3.72 14.26 -3.57
CA GLU A 14 4.19 13.44 -2.44
C GLU A 14 3.04 12.66 -1.80
N LEU A 15 1.86 13.29 -1.65
CA LEU A 15 0.65 12.63 -1.17
C LEU A 15 0.20 11.50 -2.11
N LYS A 16 0.31 11.70 -3.43
CA LYS A 16 0.03 10.67 -4.43
C LYS A 16 1.00 9.49 -4.30
N ARG A 17 2.30 9.77 -4.21
CA ARG A 17 3.32 8.73 -4.02
C ARG A 17 3.11 7.95 -2.73
N LEU A 18 2.74 8.64 -1.64
CA LEU A 18 2.44 8.00 -0.37
C LEU A 18 1.24 7.05 -0.48
N LYS A 19 0.17 7.45 -1.19
CA LYS A 19 -0.99 6.60 -1.45
C LYS A 19 -0.63 5.34 -2.25
N GLU A 20 0.21 5.47 -3.28
CA GLU A 20 0.71 4.32 -4.05
C GLU A 20 1.44 3.32 -3.14
N ILE A 21 2.36 3.81 -2.30
CA ILE A 21 3.13 2.98 -1.38
C ILE A 21 2.21 2.30 -0.35
N GLN A 22 1.24 3.03 0.20
CA GLN A 22 0.25 2.46 1.12
C GLN A 22 -0.53 1.31 0.47
N VAL A 23 -0.95 1.49 -0.78
CA VAL A 23 -1.68 0.44 -1.52
C VAL A 23 -0.83 -0.80 -1.75
N GLU A 24 0.44 -0.65 -2.14
CA GLU A 24 1.32 -1.81 -2.28
C GLU A 24 1.59 -2.50 -0.94
N LEU A 25 1.72 -1.73 0.14
CA LEU A 25 1.92 -2.26 1.49
C LEU A 25 0.70 -3.07 1.95
N ASP A 26 -0.51 -2.54 1.74
CA ASP A 26 -1.76 -3.22 2.08
C ASP A 26 -1.89 -4.55 1.32
N ARG A 27 -1.52 -4.58 0.03
CA ARG A 27 -1.53 -5.82 -0.76
C ARG A 27 -0.53 -6.85 -0.26
N ALA A 28 0.68 -6.42 0.08
CA ALA A 28 1.70 -7.31 0.65
C ALA A 28 1.24 -7.88 2.00
N TRP A 29 0.61 -7.04 2.82
CA TRP A 29 0.06 -7.45 4.10
C TRP A 29 -1.11 -8.44 3.97
N ASP A 30 -2.04 -8.20 3.05
CA ASP A 30 -3.14 -9.12 2.74
C ASP A 30 -2.62 -10.49 2.28
N LEU A 31 -1.58 -10.52 1.45
CA LEU A 31 -0.96 -11.77 0.99
C LEU A 31 -0.38 -12.57 2.18
N LEU A 32 0.36 -11.90 3.08
CA LEU A 32 0.93 -12.56 4.25
C LEU A 32 -0.16 -13.12 5.17
N ARG A 33 -1.24 -12.38 5.35
CA ARG A 33 -2.39 -12.82 6.14
C ARG A 33 -3.10 -14.01 5.48
N GLN A 34 -3.30 -13.98 4.16
CA GLN A 34 -3.89 -15.10 3.43
C GLN A 34 -3.03 -16.36 3.57
N ARG A 35 -1.70 -16.24 3.43
CA ARG A 35 -0.75 -17.34 3.66
C ARG A 35 -0.86 -17.91 5.06
N ARG A 36 -0.95 -17.04 6.08
CA ARG A 36 -1.09 -17.46 7.48
C ARG A 36 -2.40 -18.22 7.71
N ALA A 37 -3.52 -17.72 7.20
CA ALA A 37 -4.80 -18.40 7.31
C ALA A 37 -4.76 -19.78 6.62
N ARG A 38 -4.18 -19.88 5.41
CA ARG A 38 -4.05 -21.16 4.71
C ARG A 38 -3.22 -22.17 5.50
N ARG A 39 -2.09 -21.75 6.08
CA ARG A 39 -1.27 -22.60 6.99
C ARG A 39 -2.09 -23.11 8.19
N GLU A 40 -2.90 -22.26 8.78
CA GLU A 40 -3.72 -22.60 9.95
C GLU A 40 -4.80 -23.64 9.63
N TYR A 41 -5.37 -23.59 8.42
CA TYR A 41 -6.37 -24.56 7.94
C TYR A 41 -5.77 -25.77 7.20
N GLY A 42 -4.44 -25.95 7.24
CA GLY A 42 -3.76 -27.06 6.55
C GLY A 42 -3.86 -27.01 5.01
N GLN A 43 -4.14 -25.85 4.45
CA GLN A 43 -4.15 -25.60 3.00
C GLN A 43 -2.78 -25.17 2.50
N ASP A 44 -2.53 -25.32 1.20
CA ASP A 44 -1.29 -24.87 0.58
C ASP A 44 -1.16 -23.33 0.68
N PRO A 45 -0.15 -22.79 1.37
CA PRO A 45 0.06 -21.34 1.47
C PRO A 45 0.43 -20.70 0.13
N ASP A 46 0.96 -21.47 -0.82
CA ASP A 46 1.39 -20.95 -2.13
C ASP A 46 0.20 -20.68 -3.07
N ASP A 47 -0.98 -21.21 -2.76
CA ASP A 47 -2.27 -20.85 -3.39
C ASP A 47 -2.77 -19.44 -2.96
N ALA A 48 -2.03 -18.73 -2.12
CA ALA A 48 -2.33 -17.33 -1.83
C ALA A 48 -1.92 -16.44 -3.01
N HIS A 49 -2.87 -15.66 -3.53
CA HIS A 49 -2.64 -14.78 -4.66
C HIS A 49 -2.74 -13.32 -4.22
N LEU A 50 -1.82 -12.50 -4.73
CA LEU A 50 -1.94 -11.05 -4.62
C LEU A 50 -3.29 -10.64 -5.20
N ARG A 51 -4.09 -9.89 -4.43
CA ARG A 51 -5.29 -9.29 -4.99
C ARG A 51 -4.86 -8.43 -6.18
N PRO A 52 -5.56 -8.53 -7.33
CA PRO A 52 -5.24 -7.70 -8.47
C PRO A 52 -5.20 -6.26 -7.98
N ALA A 53 -4.21 -5.53 -8.47
CA ALA A 53 -4.01 -4.15 -8.16
C ALA A 53 -5.26 -3.37 -8.57
N GLY A 54 -6.25 -3.30 -7.67
CA GLY A 54 -7.52 -2.63 -7.93
C GLY A 54 -7.15 -1.25 -8.40
N ILE A 55 -7.44 -0.99 -9.68
CA ILE A 55 -6.94 0.12 -10.47
C ILE A 55 -7.04 1.37 -9.60
N VAL A 56 -5.93 1.74 -8.95
CA VAL A 56 -5.78 3.07 -8.39
C VAL A 56 -5.61 3.86 -9.65
N ARG A 57 -6.75 4.35 -10.16
CA ARG A 57 -6.85 5.20 -11.32
C ARG A 57 -5.70 6.20 -11.16
N THR A 58 -4.62 5.97 -11.90
CA THR A 58 -3.47 6.85 -11.92
C THR A 58 -4.05 8.10 -12.52
N TYR A 59 -4.47 9.02 -11.64
CA TYR A 59 -4.94 10.32 -12.04
C TYR A 59 -3.74 10.89 -12.75
N ARG A 60 -3.82 10.90 -14.07
CA ARG A 60 -2.86 11.57 -14.92
C ARG A 60 -2.88 13.01 -14.43
N ASP A 61 -1.74 13.45 -13.92
CA ASP A 61 -1.58 14.85 -13.55
C ASP A 61 -1.76 15.64 -14.85
N GLU A 62 -2.79 16.47 -14.89
CA GLU A 62 -3.05 17.50 -15.90
C GLU A 62 -2.53 18.84 -15.39
#